data_AF-A0ABD3YX98-F1
#
_entry.id   AF-A0ABD3YX98-F1
#
_cell.length_a   1.000
_cell.length_b   1.000
_cell.length_c   1.000
_cell.angle_alpha   90.00
_cell.angle_beta   90.00
_cell.angle_gamma   90.00
#
_symmetry.space_group_name_H-M   'P 1'
#
loop_
_entity.id
_entity.type
_entity.pdbx_description
1 polymer ?
#
loop_
_entity_poly.entity_id
_entity_poly.type
_entity_poly.pdbx_seq_one_letter_code
_entity_poly.pdbx_strand_id
1 'polypeptide(L)' 'MNSRQRQKQGIERAHTLGRYRGKQADQERHQKVLYYMQVKKLSIRETVDATGYSPSQICRIQALYRQPEAEDFG' A
#
# COMPACT_ATOMS: atom_id res chain seq x y z
N MET A 1 -34.54 -20.52 -0.29
CA MET A 1 -33.27 -19.75 -0.22
C MET A 1 -33.18 -18.83 -1.43
N ASN A 2 -33.13 -17.52 -1.22
CA ASN A 2 -33.18 -16.50 -2.28
C ASN A 2 -31.77 -16.19 -2.83
N SER A 3 -31.70 -15.60 -4.03
CA SER A 3 -30.42 -15.35 -4.75
C SER A 3 -29.38 -14.60 -3.91
N ARG A 4 -29.79 -13.56 -3.17
CA ARG A 4 -28.92 -12.80 -2.24
C ARG A 4 -28.29 -13.65 -1.13
N GLN A 5 -29.02 -14.63 -0.60
CA GLN A 5 -28.51 -15.48 0.50
C GLN A 5 -27.39 -16.40 0.01
N ARG A 6 -27.50 -16.91 -1.22
CA ARG A 6 -26.45 -17.72 -1.84
C ARG A 6 -25.20 -16.89 -2.16
N GLN A 7 -25.39 -15.67 -2.64
CA GLN A 7 -24.28 -14.74 -2.90
C GLN A 7 -23.52 -14.40 -1.62
N LYS A 8 -24.24 -14.10 -0.53
CA LYS A 8 -23.64 -13.81 0.79
C LYS A 8 -22.82 -14.99 1.30
N GLN A 9 -23.35 -16.22 1.24
CA GLN A 9 -22.59 -17.42 1.62
C GLN A 9 -21.33 -17.63 0.75
N GLY A 10 -21.41 -17.34 -0.54
CA GLY A 10 -20.25 -17.42 -1.44
C GLY A 10 -19.16 -16.42 -1.08
N ILE A 11 -19.54 -15.18 -0.76
CA ILE A 11 -18.63 -14.12 -0.30
C ILE A 11 -18.01 -14.51 1.04
N GLU A 12 -18.80 -14.94 2.02
CA GLU A 12 -18.29 -15.38 3.33
C GLU A 12 -17.29 -16.54 3.18
N ARG A 13 -17.57 -17.53 2.34
CA ARG A 13 -16.62 -18.61 2.03
C ARG A 13 -15.33 -18.11 1.38
N ALA A 14 -15.41 -17.11 0.49
CA ALA A 14 -14.22 -16.54 -0.14
C ALA A 14 -13.37 -15.73 0.86
N HIS A 15 -14.00 -15.06 1.83
CA HIS A 15 -13.33 -14.38 2.94
C HIS A 15 -12.68 -15.36 3.91
N THR A 16 -13.35 -16.46 4.29
CA THR A 16 -12.76 -17.47 5.19
C THR A 16 -11.57 -18.20 4.56
N LEU A 17 -11.60 -18.39 3.23
CA LEU A 17 -10.46 -18.93 2.47
C LEU A 17 -9.34 -17.90 2.23
N GLY A 18 -9.47 -16.65 2.72
CA GLY A 18 -8.45 -15.62 2.63
C GLY A 18 -8.16 -15.11 1.21
N ARG A 19 -9.06 -15.38 0.25
CA ARG A 19 -8.87 -15.05 -1.18
C ARG A 19 -9.17 -13.58 -1.49
N TYR A 20 -9.95 -12.91 -0.65
CA TYR A 20 -10.27 -11.49 -0.81
C TYR A 20 -9.40 -10.63 0.10
N ARG A 21 -8.38 -9.98 -0.48
CA ARG A 21 -7.41 -9.12 0.25
C ARG A 21 -7.48 -7.65 -0.16
N GLY A 22 -8.55 -7.24 -0.85
CA GLY A 22 -8.68 -5.90 -1.42
C GLY A 22 -7.66 -5.61 -2.52
N LYS A 23 -7.54 -4.33 -2.90
CA LYS A 23 -6.56 -3.89 -3.89
C LYS A 23 -5.15 -3.96 -3.30
N GLN A 24 -4.31 -4.82 -3.86
CA GLN A 24 -2.92 -4.93 -3.46
C GLN A 24 -2.14 -3.67 -3.85
N ALA A 25 -1.15 -3.34 -3.04
CA ALA A 25 -0.21 -2.27 -3.34
C ALA A 25 0.59 -2.61 -4.61
N ASP A 26 0.80 -1.61 -5.45
CA ASP A 26 1.68 -1.75 -6.62
C ASP A 26 3.13 -1.58 -6.15
N GLN A 27 3.81 -2.71 -5.97
CA GLN A 27 5.12 -2.77 -5.35
C GLN A 27 6.20 -2.07 -6.18
N GLU A 28 6.16 -2.18 -7.51
CA GLU A 28 7.11 -1.48 -8.41
C GLU A 28 6.96 0.03 -8.27
N ARG A 29 5.72 0.52 -8.17
CA ARG A 29 5.45 1.94 -7.96
C ARG A 29 5.98 2.43 -6.62
N HIS A 30 5.82 1.64 -5.57
CA HIS A 30 6.33 1.95 -4.24
C HIS A 30 7.86 2.02 -4.25
N GLN A 31 8.53 1.05 -4.87
CA GLN A 31 9.99 1.02 -5.00
C GLN A 31 10.53 2.24 -5.74
N LYS A 32 9.85 2.67 -6.83
CA LYS A 32 10.25 3.87 -7.57
C LYS A 32 10.23 5.11 -6.66
N VAL A 33 9.16 5.32 -5.89
CA VAL A 33 9.06 6.44 -4.94
C VAL A 33 10.16 6.37 -3.88
N LEU A 34 10.40 5.19 -3.29
CA LEU A 34 11.46 5.00 -2.31
C LEU A 34 12.84 5.30 -2.87
N TYR A 35 13.12 4.89 -4.11
CA TYR A 35 14.38 5.19 -4.79
C TYR A 35 14.63 6.70 -4.93
N TYR A 36 13.64 7.47 -5.40
CA TYR A 36 13.80 8.93 -5.55
C TYR A 36 13.98 9.64 -4.21
N MET A 37 13.28 9.21 -3.15
CA MET A 37 13.35 9.86 -1.85
C MET A 37 14.56 9.43 -1.01
N GLN A 38 14.87 8.14 -0.97
CA GLN A 38 15.91 7.60 -0.09
C GLN A 38 17.29 7.61 -0.74
N VAL A 39 17.37 7.34 -2.05
CA VAL A 39 18.64 7.27 -2.78
C VAL A 39 18.98 8.61 -3.40
N LYS A 40 18.06 9.20 -4.19
CA LYS A 40 18.29 10.51 -4.84
C LYS A 40 18.09 11.71 -3.91
N LYS A 41 17.59 11.51 -2.69
CA LYS A 41 17.35 12.55 -1.67
C LYS A 41 16.50 13.73 -2.18
N LEU A 42 15.58 13.46 -3.10
CA LEU A 42 14.66 14.48 -3.61
C LEU A 42 13.62 14.86 -2.57
N SER A 43 13.18 16.13 -2.60
CA SER A 43 12.05 16.57 -1.80
C SER A 43 10.74 15.92 -2.27
N ILE A 44 9.69 16.03 -1.45
CA ILE A 44 8.36 15.50 -1.80
C ILE A 44 7.86 16.12 -3.10
N ARG A 45 8.04 17.43 -3.30
CA ARG A 45 7.61 18.13 -4.53
C ARG A 45 8.35 17.62 -5.76
N GLU A 46 9.67 17.51 -5.68
CA GLU A 46 10.47 16.96 -6.78
C GLU A 46 10.12 15.50 -7.08
N THR A 47 9.78 14.72 -6.05
CA THR A 47 9.33 13.34 -6.22
C THR A 47 7.95 13.25 -6.87
N VAL A 48 7.02 14.15 -6.54
CA VAL A 48 5.73 14.30 -7.24
C VAL A 48 5.98 14.52 -8.73
N ASP A 49 6.82 15.48 -9.08
CA ASP A 49 7.10 15.83 -10.47
C ASP A 49 7.81 14.69 -11.22
N ALA A 50 8.76 14.01 -10.57
CA ALA A 50 9.52 12.92 -11.19
C ALA A 50 8.73 11.60 -11.35
N THR A 51 7.71 11.37 -10.51
CA THR A 51 6.95 10.11 -10.49
C THR A 51 5.54 10.25 -11.05
N GLY A 52 4.99 11.46 -11.11
CA GLY A 52 3.62 11.74 -11.51
C GLY A 52 2.56 11.39 -10.46
N TYR A 53 2.96 11.06 -9.23
CA TYR A 53 2.03 10.74 -8.14
C TYR A 53 1.56 11.97 -7.38
N SER A 54 0.40 11.86 -6.74
CA SER A 54 -0.06 12.90 -5.83
C SER A 54 0.78 12.93 -4.54
N PRO A 55 0.90 14.10 -3.89
CA PRO A 55 1.60 14.21 -2.61
C PRO A 55 1.07 13.23 -1.54
N SER A 56 -0.25 13.01 -1.50
CA SER A 56 -0.89 12.09 -0.55
C SER A 56 -0.49 10.62 -0.79
N GLN A 57 -0.33 10.22 -2.04
CA GLN A 57 0.14 8.86 -2.38
C GLN A 57 1.58 8.66 -1.91
N ILE A 58 2.45 9.64 -2.16
CA ILE A 58 3.85 9.60 -1.72
C ILE A 58 3.94 9.53 -0.19
N CYS A 59 3.18 10.35 0.52
CA CYS A 59 3.12 10.31 1.99
C CYS A 59 2.65 8.95 2.52
N ARG A 60 1.62 8.37 1.90
CA ARG A 60 1.13 7.03 2.25
C ARG A 60 2.20 5.95 2.02
N ILE A 61 2.91 6.00 0.90
CA ILE A 61 4.01 5.08 0.60
C ILE A 61 5.12 5.25 1.64
N GLN A 62 5.52 6.48 1.96
CA GLN A 62 6.50 6.74 3.01
C GLN A 62 6.10 6.15 4.35
N ALA A 63 4.85 6.34 4.77
CA ALA A 63 4.35 5.79 6.03
C ALA A 63 4.36 4.26 6.06
N LEU A 64 4.11 3.60 4.93
CA LEU A 64 4.13 2.14 4.82
C LEU A 64 5.53 1.53 4.97
N TYR A 65 6.59 2.27 4.63
CA TYR A 65 7.98 1.78 4.65
C TYR A 65 8.87 2.52 5.65
N ARG A 66 8.31 3.41 6.46
CA ARG A 66 9.00 3.93 7.64
C ARG A 66 9.14 2.75 8.59
N GLN A 67 10.36 2.21 8.69
CA GLN A 67 10.67 1.20 9.69
C GLN A 67 10.25 1.76 11.05
N PRO A 68 9.56 1.00 11.91
CA PRO A 68 9.63 1.30 13.33
C PRO A 68 11.10 1.10 13.67
N GLU A 69 11.80 2.19 14.00
CA GLU A 69 13.10 2.10 14.65
C GLU A 69 12.95 1.05 15.74
N ALA A 70 13.71 -0.04 15.65
CA ALA A 70 13.68 -1.10 16.65
C ALA A 70 13.89 -0.41 17.99
N GLU A 71 12.85 -0.38 18.82
CA GLU A 71 13.00 -0.06 20.22
C GLU A 71 13.86 -1.17 20.82
N ASP A 72 15.17 -0.90 20.82
CA ASP A 72 16.16 -1.53 21.67
C ASP A 72 15.74 -1.23 23.12
N PHE A 73 14.87 -2.08 23.67
CA PHE A 73 14.62 -2.14 25.10
C PHE A 73 15.84 -2.82 25.74
N GLY A 74 16.85 -2.02 26.05
CA GLY A 74 17.90 -2.33 27.01
C GLY A 74 17.40 -2.20 28.45
#